data_AF-A0A6B2DW41-F1
#
_entry.id   AF-A0A6B2DW41-F1
#
_cell.length_a   1.000
_cell.length_b   1.000
_cell.length_c   1.000
_cell.angle_alpha   90.00
_cell.angle_beta   90.00
_cell.angle_gamma   90.00
#
_symmetry.space_group_name_H-M   'P 1'
#
loop_
_entity.id
_entity.type
_entity.pdbx_description
1 polymer ?
#
loop_
_entity_poly.entity_id
_entity_poly.type
_entity_poly.pdbx_seq_one_letter_code
_entity_poly.pdbx_strand_id
1 'polypeptide(L)'
;MVSLVASEDEVLPLLVDGVSIAAVNGPQSVVISGVEDRVLEIAAGFEKSKRLNVSHAFHSSLMDPMLDEFRAVVEGLEFAEPTVPMVAAGDVRSPEFWVSHVRDTVRFADHVNALSGAALVELGPDGTLSAMVDAVPLLRKDRGEEAAVVSALARLHVSGVDVDWAALFAGTGAKRVDLPTYAFQRQRFWPEPGEAAEPGVEHAADAEFWAAVEREDVESLSATLAVADSSLAAILPALSSWRRRRDVQAEVDRLRYRVAWKPVPVPAEPDRRAWLVVVP
;
A
#
# COMPACT_ATOMS: atom_id res chain seq x y z
N MET A 1 -15.85 -22.75 28.55
CA MET A 1 -15.25 -21.51 28.01
C MET A 1 -16.35 -20.63 27.44
N VAL A 2 -16.24 -19.31 27.61
CA VAL A 2 -17.23 -18.33 27.13
C VAL A 2 -16.50 -17.17 26.47
N SER A 3 -16.95 -16.79 25.27
CA SER A 3 -16.53 -15.55 24.61
C SER A 3 -17.37 -14.39 25.12
N LEU A 4 -16.70 -13.27 25.41
CA LEU A 4 -17.27 -12.02 25.89
C LEU A 4 -16.99 -10.90 24.89
N VAL A 5 -17.97 -10.02 24.71
CA VAL A 5 -17.75 -8.72 24.06
C VAL A 5 -17.33 -7.73 25.14
N ALA A 6 -16.02 -7.69 25.42
CA ALA A 6 -15.40 -6.88 26.46
C ALA A 6 -13.89 -6.76 26.19
N SER A 7 -13.27 -5.75 26.77
CA SER A 7 -11.81 -5.61 26.85
C SER A 7 -11.21 -6.49 27.94
N GLU A 8 -9.90 -6.73 27.86
CA GLU A 8 -9.16 -7.40 28.93
C GLU A 8 -9.25 -6.64 30.26
N ASP A 9 -9.10 -5.32 30.23
CA ASP A 9 -9.14 -4.46 31.43
C ASP A 9 -10.48 -4.50 32.16
N GLU A 10 -11.58 -4.71 31.44
CA GLU A 10 -12.92 -4.88 32.04
C GLU A 10 -13.09 -6.27 32.68
N VAL A 11 -12.40 -7.29 32.16
CA VAL A 11 -12.53 -8.68 32.62
C VAL A 11 -11.57 -9.00 33.76
N LEU A 12 -10.34 -8.46 33.74
CA LEU A 12 -9.31 -8.71 34.75
C LEU A 12 -9.79 -8.51 36.20
N PRO A 13 -10.51 -7.43 36.55
CA PRO A 13 -10.99 -7.21 37.92
C PRO A 13 -12.10 -8.18 38.36
N LEU A 14 -12.73 -8.88 37.42
CA LEU A 14 -13.82 -9.82 37.66
C LEU A 14 -13.33 -11.27 37.81
N LEU A 15 -12.05 -11.52 37.55
CA LEU A 15 -11.48 -12.86 37.66
C LEU A 15 -11.48 -13.34 39.10
N VAL A 16 -11.98 -14.56 39.29
CA VAL A 16 -11.93 -15.29 40.55
C VAL A 16 -11.01 -16.48 40.40
N ASP A 17 -10.64 -17.09 41.53
CA ASP A 17 -9.90 -18.35 41.54
C ASP A 17 -10.56 -19.39 40.61
N GLY A 18 -9.76 -20.19 39.91
CA GLY A 18 -10.26 -21.18 38.96
C GLY A 18 -10.87 -20.61 37.67
N VAL A 19 -10.78 -19.30 37.41
CA VAL A 19 -11.12 -18.66 36.14
C VAL A 19 -9.89 -17.94 35.59
N SER A 20 -9.67 -18.04 34.29
CA SER A 20 -8.56 -17.41 33.57
C SER A 20 -9.07 -16.77 32.29
N ILE A 21 -8.34 -15.77 31.80
CA ILE A 21 -8.51 -15.30 30.43
C ILE A 21 -7.79 -16.28 29.50
N ALA A 22 -8.56 -16.96 28.68
CA ALA A 22 -8.07 -17.97 27.76
C ALA A 22 -7.42 -17.34 26.52
N ALA A 23 -8.05 -16.29 26.00
CA ALA A 23 -7.61 -15.62 24.78
C ALA A 23 -8.01 -14.15 24.78
N VAL A 24 -7.12 -13.31 24.24
CA VAL A 24 -7.39 -11.91 23.88
C VAL A 24 -7.34 -11.83 22.35
N ASN A 25 -8.52 -11.86 21.74
CA ASN A 25 -8.68 -11.91 20.28
C ASN A 25 -8.78 -10.51 19.66
N GLY A 26 -9.11 -9.50 20.46
CA GLY A 26 -9.14 -8.10 20.05
C GLY A 26 -9.52 -7.16 21.20
N PRO A 27 -9.57 -5.85 20.96
CA PRO A 27 -9.84 -4.84 22.00
C PRO A 27 -11.16 -4.99 22.74
N GLN A 28 -12.13 -5.66 22.13
CA GLN A 28 -13.47 -5.93 22.66
C GLN A 28 -13.87 -7.41 22.47
N SER A 29 -12.88 -8.30 22.40
CA SER A 29 -13.11 -9.73 22.18
C SER A 29 -12.16 -10.56 23.03
N VAL A 30 -12.69 -11.07 24.14
CA VAL A 30 -11.96 -11.89 25.12
C VAL A 30 -12.69 -13.21 25.31
N VAL A 31 -11.95 -14.27 25.63
CA VAL A 31 -12.50 -15.57 26.02
C VAL A 31 -12.06 -15.89 27.44
N ILE A 32 -13.00 -16.24 28.30
CA ILE A 32 -12.72 -16.77 29.64
C ILE A 32 -12.91 -18.29 29.69
N SER A 33 -12.08 -18.95 30.50
CA SER A 33 -12.08 -20.40 30.69
C SER A 33 -11.80 -20.73 32.17
N GLY A 34 -12.25 -21.89 32.61
CA GLY A 34 -12.10 -22.32 33.99
C GLY A 34 -13.27 -23.16 34.47
N VAL A 35 -13.50 -23.14 35.79
CA VAL A 35 -14.61 -23.81 36.46
C VAL A 35 -15.94 -23.29 35.91
N GLU A 36 -16.80 -24.22 35.46
CA GLU A 36 -17.99 -23.90 34.66
C GLU A 36 -18.91 -22.87 35.33
N ASP A 37 -19.34 -23.13 36.57
CA ASP A 37 -20.29 -22.26 37.26
C ASP A 37 -19.73 -20.84 37.46
N ARG A 38 -18.44 -20.73 37.80
CA ARG A 38 -17.75 -19.44 38.00
C ARG A 38 -17.63 -18.66 36.69
N VAL A 39 -17.31 -19.35 35.59
CA VAL A 39 -17.25 -18.74 34.24
C VAL A 39 -18.62 -18.23 33.81
N LEU A 40 -19.69 -19.01 34.06
CA LEU A 40 -21.05 -18.63 33.69
C LEU A 40 -21.57 -17.46 34.54
N GLU A 41 -21.22 -17.40 35.82
CA GLU A 41 -21.56 -16.29 36.71
C GLU A 41 -20.96 -14.97 36.21
N ILE A 42 -19.66 -14.96 35.88
CA ILE A 42 -19.00 -13.78 35.30
C ILE A 42 -19.66 -13.42 33.96
N ALA A 43 -19.89 -14.40 33.09
CA ALA A 43 -20.47 -14.18 31.77
C ALA A 43 -21.90 -13.63 31.79
N ALA A 44 -22.67 -13.90 32.86
CA ALA A 44 -24.02 -13.37 33.05
C ALA A 44 -24.03 -11.86 33.31
N GLY A 45 -22.90 -11.28 33.72
CA GLY A 45 -22.72 -9.83 33.88
C GLY A 45 -22.57 -9.07 32.57
N PHE A 46 -22.41 -9.75 31.43
CA PHE A 46 -22.20 -9.14 30.12
C PHE A 46 -23.46 -9.25 29.24
N GLU A 47 -23.83 -8.17 28.56
CA GLU A 47 -25.00 -8.14 27.66
C GLU A 47 -24.87 -9.17 26.52
N LYS A 48 -23.65 -9.36 26.00
CA LYS A 48 -23.35 -10.32 24.93
C LYS A 48 -22.23 -11.26 25.35
N SER A 49 -22.60 -12.52 25.56
CA SER A 49 -21.67 -13.61 25.78
C SER A 49 -22.09 -14.84 24.98
N LYS A 50 -21.11 -15.69 24.63
CA LYS A 50 -21.35 -16.93 23.87
C LYS A 50 -20.56 -18.08 24.48
N ARG A 51 -21.27 -19.08 25.00
CA ARG A 51 -20.66 -20.33 25.42
C ARG A 51 -20.07 -21.06 24.20
N LEU A 52 -18.82 -21.48 24.33
CA LEU A 52 -18.11 -22.21 23.28
C LEU A 52 -18.38 -23.70 23.41
N ASN A 53 -18.59 -24.37 22.27
CA ASN A 53 -18.77 -25.83 22.22
C ASN A 53 -17.40 -26.52 22.20
N VAL A 54 -16.81 -26.65 23.39
CA VAL A 54 -15.49 -27.26 23.60
C VAL A 54 -15.58 -28.23 24.78
N SER A 55 -14.75 -29.27 24.76
CA SER A 55 -14.77 -30.32 25.79
C SER A 55 -14.10 -29.90 27.10
N HIS A 56 -13.12 -29.00 27.04
CA HIS A 56 -12.31 -28.61 28.20
C HIS A 56 -12.13 -27.09 28.29
N ALA A 57 -11.71 -26.63 29.46
CA ALA A 57 -11.33 -25.26 29.73
C ALA A 57 -9.84 -25.02 29.41
N PHE A 58 -9.50 -24.97 28.12
CA PHE A 58 -8.13 -24.68 27.68
C PHE A 58 -7.64 -23.31 28.18
N HIS A 59 -6.33 -23.15 28.32
CA HIS A 59 -5.70 -21.91 28.79
C HIS A 59 -6.24 -21.44 30.15
N SER A 60 -6.42 -22.38 31.08
CA SER A 60 -6.85 -22.13 32.47
C SER A 60 -6.12 -23.03 33.45
N SER A 61 -6.25 -22.74 34.75
CA SER A 61 -5.71 -23.58 35.83
C SER A 61 -6.21 -25.02 35.81
N LEU A 62 -7.32 -25.30 35.11
CA LEU A 62 -7.78 -26.68 34.93
C LEU A 62 -6.85 -27.51 34.02
N MET A 63 -5.87 -26.90 33.36
CA MET A 63 -4.82 -27.61 32.61
C MET A 63 -3.67 -28.07 33.51
N ASP A 64 -3.49 -27.48 34.70
CA ASP A 64 -2.34 -27.76 35.58
C ASP A 64 -2.11 -29.27 35.84
N PRO A 65 -3.14 -30.12 36.07
CA PRO A 65 -2.92 -31.54 36.37
C PRO A 65 -2.27 -32.36 35.25
N MET A 66 -2.38 -31.93 33.99
CA MET A 66 -1.80 -32.66 32.85
C MET A 66 -0.44 -32.12 32.39
N LEU A 67 0.00 -30.97 32.93
CA LEU A 67 1.21 -30.30 32.43
C LEU A 67 2.49 -31.10 32.64
N ASP A 68 2.61 -31.85 33.75
CA ASP A 68 3.81 -32.66 34.03
C ASP A 68 3.96 -33.83 33.04
N GLU A 69 2.85 -34.52 32.73
CA GLU A 69 2.84 -35.60 31.74
C GLU A 69 3.07 -35.05 30.33
N PHE A 70 2.44 -33.92 30.00
CA PHE A 70 2.65 -33.24 28.73
C PHE A 70 4.11 -32.79 28.55
N ARG A 71 4.71 -32.20 29.59
CA ARG A 71 6.13 -31.81 29.62
C ARG A 71 7.05 -32.99 29.32
N ALA A 72 6.83 -34.13 29.97
CA ALA A 72 7.66 -35.32 29.76
C ALA A 72 7.65 -35.79 28.28
N VAL A 73 6.52 -35.62 27.59
CA VAL A 73 6.42 -35.92 26.14
C VAL A 73 7.15 -34.87 25.30
N VAL A 74 6.92 -33.58 25.58
CA VAL A 74 7.48 -32.46 24.81
C VAL A 74 9.02 -32.39 24.95
N GLU A 75 9.57 -32.69 26.12
CA GLU A 75 11.02 -32.76 26.35
C GLU A 75 11.71 -33.87 25.53
N GLY A 76 10.97 -34.88 25.08
CA GLY A 76 11.47 -35.92 24.18
C GLY A 76 11.52 -35.50 22.70
N LEU A 77 11.03 -34.31 22.35
CA LEU A 77 11.00 -33.80 20.97
C LEU A 77 12.25 -32.99 20.64
N GLU A 78 12.68 -33.05 19.38
CA GLU A 78 13.74 -32.20 18.86
C GLU A 78 13.14 -30.95 18.19
N PHE A 79 13.60 -29.77 18.61
CA PHE A 79 13.13 -28.48 18.09
C PHE A 79 14.19 -27.84 17.20
N ALA A 80 13.86 -27.70 15.91
CA ALA A 80 14.71 -27.02 14.93
C ALA A 80 14.41 -25.51 14.87
N GLU A 81 15.39 -24.75 14.40
CA GLU A 81 15.21 -23.32 14.11
C GLU A 81 14.13 -23.11 13.03
N PRO A 82 13.12 -22.26 13.25
CA PRO A 82 12.11 -21.96 12.24
C PRO A 82 12.74 -21.30 11.00
N THR A 83 12.55 -21.91 9.83
CA THR A 83 12.98 -21.32 8.55
C THR A 83 11.99 -20.28 8.01
N VAL A 84 10.75 -20.34 8.49
CA VAL A 84 9.73 -19.30 8.29
C VAL A 84 9.59 -18.56 9.62
N PRO A 85 9.75 -17.22 9.65
CA PRO A 85 9.63 -16.45 10.88
C PRO A 85 8.30 -16.71 11.59
N MET A 86 8.37 -16.99 12.88
CA MET A 86 7.19 -17.19 13.74
C MET A 86 7.04 -15.99 14.67
N VAL A 87 5.83 -15.43 14.74
CA VAL A 87 5.47 -14.43 15.75
C VAL A 87 5.05 -15.17 17.02
N ALA A 88 5.93 -15.18 18.01
CA ALA A 88 5.69 -15.81 19.30
C ALA A 88 6.35 -15.00 20.42
N ALA A 89 5.71 -14.96 21.59
CA ALA A 89 6.29 -14.39 22.79
C ALA A 89 7.11 -15.48 23.53
N GLY A 90 8.37 -15.69 23.11
CA GLY A 90 9.28 -16.65 23.74
C GLY A 90 10.08 -17.49 22.73
N ASP A 91 10.87 -18.43 23.23
CA ASP A 91 11.65 -19.35 22.40
C ASP A 91 10.82 -20.60 22.05
N VAL A 92 10.30 -20.66 20.82
CA VAL A 92 9.51 -21.79 20.29
C VAL A 92 10.30 -23.10 20.24
N ARG A 93 11.62 -23.07 20.43
CA ARG A 93 12.48 -24.25 20.49
C ARG A 93 12.63 -24.82 21.89
N SER A 94 12.10 -24.11 22.89
CA SER A 94 12.09 -24.57 24.27
C SER A 94 10.85 -25.45 24.52
N PRO A 95 11.01 -26.65 25.12
CA PRO A 95 9.88 -27.41 25.64
C PRO A 95 8.98 -26.58 26.59
N GLU A 96 9.60 -25.70 27.40
CA GLU A 96 8.88 -24.85 28.35
C GLU A 96 7.88 -23.93 27.63
N PHE A 97 8.25 -23.41 26.46
CA PHE A 97 7.35 -22.56 25.68
C PHE A 97 6.02 -23.27 25.38
N TRP A 98 6.07 -24.54 24.98
CA TRP A 98 4.88 -25.31 24.64
C TRP A 98 4.06 -25.71 25.87
N VAL A 99 4.72 -26.01 26.99
CA VAL A 99 4.03 -26.28 28.27
C VAL A 99 3.31 -25.03 28.76
N SER A 100 3.98 -23.88 28.78
CA SER A 100 3.36 -22.60 29.11
C SER A 100 2.24 -22.25 28.12
N HIS A 101 2.41 -22.51 26.82
CA HIS A 101 1.42 -22.20 25.80
C HIS A 101 0.05 -22.87 26.01
N VAL A 102 0.02 -24.10 26.56
CA VAL A 102 -1.23 -24.80 26.91
C VAL A 102 -1.99 -24.08 28.04
N ARG A 103 -1.24 -23.45 28.95
CA ARG A 103 -1.76 -22.87 30.20
C ARG A 103 -2.04 -21.37 30.11
N ASP A 104 -1.21 -20.65 29.37
CA ASP A 104 -1.19 -19.20 29.30
C ASP A 104 -2.23 -18.65 28.31
N THR A 105 -2.57 -17.37 28.49
CA THR A 105 -3.50 -16.65 27.64
C THR A 105 -2.98 -16.55 26.20
N VAL A 106 -3.83 -16.88 25.22
CA VAL A 106 -3.53 -16.67 23.80
C VAL A 106 -3.64 -15.18 23.45
N ARG A 107 -2.49 -14.54 23.22
CA ARG A 107 -2.35 -13.12 22.84
C ARG A 107 -2.51 -12.89 21.33
N PHE A 108 -3.61 -13.38 20.75
CA PHE A 108 -3.83 -13.34 19.29
C PHE A 108 -3.82 -11.92 18.74
N ALA A 109 -4.51 -10.98 19.38
CA ALA A 109 -4.58 -9.59 18.95
C ALA A 109 -3.18 -8.95 18.88
N ASP A 110 -2.35 -9.18 19.89
CA ASP A 110 -1.01 -8.60 19.99
C ASP A 110 -0.11 -9.14 18.86
N HIS A 111 -0.17 -10.45 18.58
CA HIS A 111 0.59 -11.07 17.51
C HIS A 111 0.18 -10.57 16.12
N VAL A 112 -1.13 -10.39 15.87
CA VAL A 112 -1.59 -9.87 14.58
C VAL A 112 -1.24 -8.38 14.42
N ASN A 113 -1.34 -7.59 15.49
CA ASN A 113 -0.95 -6.17 15.45
C ASN A 113 0.55 -6.00 15.16
N ALA A 114 1.40 -6.92 15.65
CA ALA A 114 2.82 -6.95 15.32
C ALA A 114 3.10 -7.19 13.82
N LEU A 115 2.13 -7.75 13.08
CA LEU A 115 2.18 -8.00 11.65
C LEU A 115 1.51 -6.90 10.80
N SER A 116 1.31 -5.70 11.36
CA SER A 116 0.63 -4.60 10.67
C SER A 116 1.16 -4.36 9.24
N GLY A 117 0.23 -4.26 8.28
CA GLY A 117 0.54 -4.04 6.86
C GLY A 117 0.85 -5.32 6.05
N ALA A 118 0.95 -6.48 6.69
CA ALA A 118 1.07 -7.75 5.97
C ALA A 118 -0.28 -8.22 5.39
N ALA A 119 -0.23 -8.91 4.25
CA ALA A 119 -1.37 -9.70 3.78
C ALA A 119 -1.50 -10.97 4.65
N LEU A 120 -2.67 -11.18 5.25
CA LEU A 120 -2.91 -12.29 6.16
C LEU A 120 -3.72 -13.39 5.46
N VAL A 121 -3.34 -14.64 5.68
CA VAL A 121 -4.03 -15.83 5.17
C VAL A 121 -4.33 -16.76 6.32
N GLU A 122 -5.59 -17.20 6.44
CA GLU A 122 -5.98 -18.22 7.39
C GLU A 122 -5.91 -19.61 6.75
N LEU A 123 -5.03 -20.44 7.30
CA LEU A 123 -4.92 -21.86 6.98
C LEU A 123 -5.76 -22.65 7.98
N GLY A 124 -6.99 -22.94 7.58
CA GLY A 124 -7.95 -23.68 8.40
C GLY A 124 -9.17 -24.10 7.60
N PRO A 125 -10.06 -24.92 8.18
CA PRO A 125 -11.23 -25.47 7.49
C PRO A 125 -12.37 -24.45 7.24
N ASP A 126 -12.28 -23.26 7.85
CA ASP A 126 -13.22 -22.15 7.68
C ASP A 126 -12.45 -20.83 7.87
N GLY A 127 -13.15 -19.69 7.87
CA GLY A 127 -12.58 -18.36 8.10
C GLY A 127 -12.92 -17.77 9.46
N THR A 128 -12.53 -18.44 10.55
CA THR A 128 -12.87 -18.00 11.92
C THR A 128 -11.97 -16.84 12.35
N LEU A 129 -10.66 -16.96 12.12
CA LEU A 129 -9.69 -15.91 12.44
C LEU A 129 -9.86 -14.72 11.49
N SER A 130 -10.17 -14.99 10.22
CA SER A 130 -10.46 -14.00 9.17
C SER A 130 -11.71 -13.16 9.45
N ALA A 131 -12.56 -13.57 10.39
CA ALA A 131 -13.66 -12.75 10.87
C ALA A 131 -13.24 -11.78 11.98
N MET A 132 -12.12 -12.06 12.66
CA MET A 132 -11.55 -11.23 13.73
C MET A 132 -10.53 -10.23 13.20
N VAL A 133 -9.83 -10.60 12.12
CA VAL A 133 -8.79 -9.78 11.46
C VAL A 133 -9.02 -9.78 9.96
N ASP A 134 -8.61 -8.72 9.26
CA ASP A 134 -8.76 -8.62 7.81
C ASP A 134 -7.80 -9.58 7.08
N ALA A 135 -8.18 -10.87 7.03
CA ALA A 135 -7.42 -11.96 6.43
C ALA A 135 -8.23 -12.69 5.36
N VAL A 136 -7.52 -13.37 4.45
CA VAL A 136 -8.11 -14.22 3.42
C VAL A 136 -8.18 -15.66 3.92
N PRO A 137 -9.38 -16.26 4.11
CA PRO A 137 -9.49 -17.66 4.47
C PRO A 137 -9.22 -18.54 3.26
N LEU A 138 -8.38 -19.56 3.44
CA LEU A 138 -8.04 -20.49 2.36
C LEU A 138 -9.19 -21.45 2.05
N LEU A 139 -9.85 -21.98 3.09
CA LEU A 139 -10.99 -22.89 2.95
C LEU A 139 -12.25 -22.31 3.57
N ARG A 140 -13.39 -22.82 3.11
CA ARG A 140 -14.72 -22.52 3.63
C ARG A 140 -15.58 -23.77 3.56
N LYS A 141 -16.31 -24.07 4.63
CA LYS A 141 -17.16 -25.27 4.76
C LYS A 141 -18.30 -25.37 3.74
N ASP A 142 -18.71 -24.26 3.13
CA ASP A 142 -19.83 -24.18 2.19
C ASP A 142 -19.41 -24.33 0.72
N ARG A 143 -18.13 -24.65 0.45
CA ARG A 143 -17.55 -24.70 -0.91
C ARG A 143 -16.60 -25.88 -1.07
N GLY A 144 -16.41 -26.33 -2.32
CA GLY A 144 -15.37 -27.30 -2.65
C GLY A 144 -13.97 -26.73 -2.43
N GLU A 145 -13.06 -27.56 -1.93
CA GLU A 145 -11.72 -27.12 -1.50
C GLU A 145 -10.92 -26.49 -2.63
N GLU A 146 -10.92 -27.09 -3.83
CA GLU A 146 -10.15 -26.59 -4.96
C GLU A 146 -10.62 -25.19 -5.38
N ALA A 147 -11.94 -25.00 -5.44
CA ALA A 147 -12.54 -23.71 -5.78
C ALA A 147 -12.27 -22.66 -4.69
N ALA A 148 -12.28 -23.06 -3.41
CA ALA A 148 -11.97 -22.17 -2.30
C ALA A 148 -10.51 -21.69 -2.36
N VAL A 149 -9.55 -22.61 -2.56
CA VAL A 149 -8.13 -22.30 -2.66
C VAL A 149 -7.85 -21.36 -3.83
N VAL A 150 -8.33 -21.67 -5.04
CA VAL A 150 -8.11 -20.82 -6.23
C VAL A 150 -8.74 -19.44 -6.03
N SER A 151 -9.91 -19.36 -5.40
CA SER A 151 -10.56 -18.09 -5.08
C SER A 151 -9.76 -17.27 -4.06
N ALA A 152 -9.17 -17.90 -3.05
CA ALA A 152 -8.30 -17.24 -2.07
C ALA A 152 -7.03 -16.68 -2.73
N LEU A 153 -6.36 -17.47 -3.58
CA LEU A 153 -5.20 -17.02 -4.36
C LEU A 153 -5.55 -15.85 -5.28
N ALA A 154 -6.71 -15.88 -5.94
CA ALA A 154 -7.18 -14.79 -6.78
C ALA A 154 -7.41 -13.49 -5.97
N ARG A 155 -7.96 -13.60 -4.75
CA ARG A 155 -8.13 -12.44 -3.85
C ARG A 155 -6.78 -11.84 -3.46
N LEU A 156 -5.84 -12.68 -3.04
CA LEU A 156 -4.48 -12.25 -2.70
C LEU A 156 -3.80 -11.54 -3.88
N HIS A 157 -3.92 -12.11 -5.08
CA HIS A 157 -3.39 -11.52 -6.30
C HIS A 157 -3.98 -10.14 -6.60
N VAL A 158 -5.31 -9.98 -6.50
CA VAL A 158 -5.98 -8.68 -6.69
C VAL A 158 -5.59 -7.67 -5.61
N SER A 159 -5.30 -8.14 -4.40
CA SER A 159 -4.76 -7.33 -3.30
C SER A 159 -3.27 -6.99 -3.45
N GLY A 160 -2.61 -7.41 -4.54
CA GLY A 160 -1.22 -7.07 -4.86
C GLY A 160 -0.18 -8.05 -4.33
N VAL A 161 -0.59 -9.19 -3.78
CA VAL A 161 0.34 -10.28 -3.41
C VAL A 161 0.81 -10.95 -4.70
N ASP A 162 2.13 -11.16 -4.81
CA ASP A 162 2.69 -11.93 -5.92
C ASP A 162 2.38 -13.42 -5.74
N VAL A 163 1.60 -13.97 -6.66
CA VAL A 163 1.16 -15.37 -6.65
C VAL A 163 1.83 -16.07 -7.81
N ASP A 164 2.58 -17.13 -7.52
CA ASP A 164 3.19 -17.97 -8.55
C ASP A 164 2.14 -18.86 -9.22
N TRP A 165 1.47 -18.30 -10.23
CA TRP A 165 0.51 -19.03 -11.05
C TRP A 165 1.16 -20.15 -11.88
N ALA A 166 2.46 -20.09 -12.17
CA ALA A 166 3.14 -21.15 -12.91
C ALA A 166 3.23 -22.43 -12.06
N ALA A 167 3.48 -22.30 -10.76
CA ALA A 167 3.44 -23.42 -9.82
C ALA A 167 2.07 -24.11 -9.77
N LEU A 168 0.97 -23.34 -9.83
CA LEU A 168 -0.40 -23.90 -9.85
C LEU A 168 -0.65 -24.80 -11.07
N PHE A 169 -0.09 -24.45 -12.23
CA PHE A 169 -0.28 -25.21 -13.47
C PHE A 169 0.78 -26.30 -13.69
N ALA A 170 1.84 -26.36 -12.87
CA ALA A 170 2.91 -27.34 -13.01
C ALA A 170 2.38 -28.78 -12.95
N GLY A 171 2.76 -29.62 -13.90
CA GLY A 171 2.35 -31.04 -13.93
C GLY A 171 0.90 -31.30 -14.38
N THR A 172 0.07 -30.27 -14.60
CA THR A 172 -1.34 -30.43 -15.00
C THR A 172 -1.54 -30.71 -16.50
N GLY A 173 -0.52 -30.47 -17.33
CA GLY A 173 -0.64 -30.53 -18.79
C GLY A 173 -1.34 -29.31 -19.42
N ALA A 174 -1.58 -28.24 -18.65
CA ALA A 174 -2.12 -26.99 -19.14
C ALA A 174 -1.28 -26.41 -20.30
N LYS A 175 -1.96 -25.80 -21.27
CA LYS A 175 -1.33 -25.21 -22.47
C LYS A 175 -1.68 -23.73 -22.58
N ARG A 176 -0.74 -22.94 -23.07
CA ARG A 176 -1.01 -21.54 -23.45
C ARG A 176 -1.94 -21.55 -24.67
N VAL A 177 -2.95 -20.68 -24.63
CA VAL A 177 -3.90 -20.45 -25.72
C VAL A 177 -3.92 -18.97 -26.05
N ASP A 178 -4.29 -18.63 -27.28
CA ASP A 178 -4.42 -17.23 -27.67
C ASP A 178 -5.64 -16.62 -26.97
N LEU A 179 -5.40 -15.49 -26.30
CA LEU A 179 -6.42 -14.67 -25.64
C LEU A 179 -6.45 -13.28 -26.27
N PRO A 180 -7.56 -12.52 -26.14
CA PRO A 180 -7.60 -11.12 -26.54
C PRO A 180 -6.41 -10.34 -25.97
N THR A 181 -5.76 -9.53 -26.81
CA THR A 181 -4.66 -8.66 -26.38
C THR A 181 -5.16 -7.56 -25.45
N TYR A 182 -4.24 -6.91 -24.74
CA TYR A 182 -4.55 -5.79 -23.84
C TYR A 182 -5.47 -4.74 -24.50
N ALA A 183 -6.60 -4.48 -23.86
CA ALA A 183 -7.57 -3.48 -24.30
C ALA A 183 -7.09 -2.08 -23.93
N PHE A 184 -6.18 -1.52 -24.72
CA PHE A 184 -5.66 -0.16 -24.51
C PHE A 184 -6.80 0.87 -24.36
N GLN A 185 -6.74 1.66 -23.29
CA GLN A 185 -7.59 2.84 -23.09
C GLN A 185 -7.06 3.97 -23.98
N ARG A 186 -7.50 3.97 -25.24
CA ARG A 186 -6.95 4.86 -26.27
C ARG A 186 -7.35 6.30 -26.02
N GLN A 187 -6.37 7.19 -26.04
CA GLN A 187 -6.57 8.64 -26.12
C GLN A 187 -5.79 9.17 -27.32
N ARG A 188 -6.36 10.19 -27.97
CA ARG A 188 -5.69 10.85 -29.10
C ARG A 188 -4.70 11.85 -28.54
N PHE A 189 -3.42 11.50 -28.59
CA PHE A 189 -2.33 12.44 -28.35
C PHE A 189 -1.90 13.02 -29.69
N TRP A 190 -2.39 14.22 -30.01
CA TRP A 190 -1.98 14.98 -31.19
C TRP A 190 -1.53 16.38 -30.76
N PRO A 191 -0.40 16.89 -31.25
CA PRO A 191 -0.02 18.27 -30.95
C PRO A 191 -1.07 19.21 -31.53
N GLU A 192 -1.72 19.98 -30.66
CA GLU A 192 -2.48 21.13 -31.09
C GLU A 192 -1.48 22.23 -31.45
N PRO A 193 -1.70 22.97 -32.56
CA PRO A 193 -0.91 24.15 -32.81
C PRO A 193 -1.10 25.06 -31.60
N GLY A 194 -0.04 25.28 -30.83
CA GLY A 194 -0.06 26.40 -29.88
C GLY A 194 -0.40 27.65 -30.69
N GLU A 195 -1.24 28.52 -30.14
CA GLU A 195 -1.33 29.88 -30.64
C GLU A 195 0.11 30.38 -30.74
N ALA A 196 0.61 30.49 -31.98
CA ALA A 196 1.86 31.17 -32.20
C ALA A 196 1.59 32.56 -31.62
N ALA A 197 2.24 32.89 -30.51
CA ALA A 197 2.30 34.26 -30.06
C ALA A 197 2.69 35.04 -31.32
N GLU A 198 1.81 35.93 -31.79
CA GLU A 198 2.10 36.73 -32.97
C GLU A 198 3.52 37.26 -32.77
N PRO A 199 4.43 37.08 -33.75
CA PRO A 199 5.78 37.59 -33.63
C PRO A 199 5.63 39.05 -33.23
N GLY A 200 6.05 39.36 -31.99
CA GLY A 200 5.71 40.61 -31.34
C GLY A 200 5.95 41.72 -32.33
N VAL A 201 4.90 42.48 -32.64
CA VAL A 201 5.06 43.74 -33.34
C VAL A 201 5.91 44.55 -32.39
N GLU A 202 7.24 44.56 -32.58
CA GLU A 202 8.12 45.48 -31.89
C GLU A 202 7.59 46.87 -32.25
N HIS A 203 6.86 47.47 -31.31
CA HIS A 203 6.45 48.85 -31.46
C HIS A 203 7.74 49.66 -31.61
N ALA A 204 7.82 50.55 -32.60
CA ALA A 204 9.04 51.32 -32.84
C ALA A 204 9.55 52.04 -31.58
N ALA A 205 8.65 52.40 -30.66
CA ALA A 205 8.95 52.94 -29.34
C ALA A 205 9.75 51.97 -28.44
N ASP A 206 9.46 50.67 -28.49
CA ASP A 206 10.21 49.65 -27.73
C ASP A 206 11.63 49.49 -28.30
N ALA A 207 11.79 49.56 -29.62
CA ALA A 207 13.09 49.47 -30.26
C ALA A 207 14.00 50.67 -29.91
N GLU A 208 13.46 51.89 -29.93
CA GLU A 208 14.19 53.10 -29.53
C GLU A 208 14.58 53.07 -28.04
N PHE A 209 13.67 52.63 -27.18
CA PHE A 209 13.94 52.45 -25.75
C PHE A 209 15.08 51.45 -25.50
N TRP A 210 15.02 50.25 -26.10
CA TRP A 210 16.06 49.23 -25.90
C TRP A 210 17.40 49.65 -26.51
N ALA A 211 17.40 50.37 -27.64
CA ALA A 211 18.62 50.92 -28.22
C ALA A 211 19.31 51.95 -27.32
N ALA A 212 18.54 52.75 -26.56
CA ALA A 212 19.09 53.66 -25.55
C ALA A 212 19.68 52.89 -24.35
N VAL A 213 19.00 51.82 -23.91
CA VAL A 213 19.50 50.94 -22.84
C VAL A 213 20.81 50.25 -23.24
N GLU A 214 20.92 49.73 -24.45
CA GLU A 214 22.13 49.04 -24.94
C GLU A 214 23.34 49.97 -25.09
N ARG A 215 23.12 51.20 -25.56
CA ARG A 215 24.14 52.25 -25.67
C ARG A 215 24.53 52.88 -24.33
N GLU A 216 23.85 52.48 -23.25
CA GLU A 216 23.99 53.08 -21.91
C GLU A 216 23.80 54.61 -21.95
N ASP A 217 22.85 55.06 -22.78
CA ASP A 217 22.53 56.46 -23.04
C ASP A 217 21.59 57.00 -21.94
N VAL A 218 22.20 57.46 -20.85
CA VAL A 218 21.48 57.94 -19.65
C VAL A 218 20.57 59.13 -19.97
N GLU A 219 21.01 60.05 -20.82
CA GLU A 219 20.29 61.28 -21.17
C GLU A 219 19.05 60.97 -22.02
N SER A 220 19.18 60.11 -23.03
CA SER A 220 18.05 59.70 -23.84
C SER A 220 17.02 58.93 -23.01
N LEU A 221 17.46 58.05 -22.11
CA LEU A 221 16.56 57.22 -21.30
C LEU A 221 15.88 58.01 -20.18
N SER A 222 16.58 58.97 -19.58
CA SER A 222 16.03 59.85 -18.55
C SER A 222 14.94 60.77 -19.11
N ALA A 223 15.13 61.27 -20.34
CA ALA A 223 14.12 62.02 -21.07
C ALA A 223 12.87 61.18 -21.40
N THR A 224 13.05 59.92 -21.85
CA THR A 224 11.92 59.03 -22.17
C THR A 224 11.13 58.59 -20.94
N LEU A 225 11.81 58.31 -19.82
CA LEU A 225 11.18 57.84 -18.58
C LEU A 225 10.78 58.97 -17.61
N ALA A 226 11.17 60.21 -17.90
CA ALA A 226 10.97 61.39 -17.06
C ALA A 226 11.53 61.21 -15.63
N VAL A 227 12.73 60.66 -15.51
CA VAL A 227 13.44 60.43 -14.23
C VAL A 227 14.79 61.13 -14.22
N ALA A 228 15.34 61.40 -13.04
CA ALA A 228 16.65 62.06 -12.94
C ALA A 228 17.80 61.11 -13.34
N ASP A 229 18.81 61.63 -14.06
CA ASP A 229 19.98 60.87 -14.52
C ASP A 229 20.69 60.10 -13.40
N SER A 230 20.76 60.68 -12.20
CA SER A 230 21.38 60.07 -11.02
C SER A 230 20.69 58.77 -10.57
N SER A 231 19.41 58.60 -10.89
CA SER A 231 18.64 57.40 -10.56
C SER A 231 18.91 56.25 -11.55
N LEU A 232 19.22 56.58 -12.81
CA LEU A 232 19.49 55.60 -13.86
C LEU A 232 20.98 55.23 -13.97
N ALA A 233 21.90 56.14 -13.62
CA ALA A 233 23.34 55.94 -13.75
C ALA A 233 23.85 54.68 -13.03
N ALA A 234 23.25 54.31 -11.89
CA ALA A 234 23.63 53.12 -11.13
C ALA A 234 23.03 51.81 -11.67
N ILE A 235 21.91 51.86 -12.40
CA ILE A 235 21.12 50.69 -12.79
C ILE A 235 21.28 50.36 -14.28
N LEU A 236 21.56 51.37 -15.11
CA LEU A 236 21.62 51.25 -16.57
C LEU A 236 22.67 50.23 -17.06
N PRO A 237 23.90 50.15 -16.51
CA PRO A 237 24.86 49.12 -16.91
C PRO A 237 24.36 47.69 -16.61
N ALA A 238 23.61 47.51 -15.52
CA ALA A 238 23.03 46.22 -15.15
C ALA A 238 21.90 45.81 -16.11
N LEU A 239 21.04 46.76 -16.51
CA LEU A 239 19.98 46.54 -17.50
C LEU A 239 20.54 46.26 -18.89
N SER A 240 21.56 47.00 -19.33
CA SER A 240 22.26 46.76 -20.59
C SER A 240 22.91 45.38 -20.64
N SER A 241 23.60 44.99 -19.56
CA SER A 241 24.16 43.64 -19.41
C SER A 241 23.10 42.54 -19.41
N TRP A 242 21.98 42.76 -18.73
CA TRP A 242 20.85 41.83 -18.74
C TRP A 242 20.25 41.65 -20.14
N ARG A 243 20.05 42.75 -20.88
CA ARG A 243 19.50 42.71 -22.25
C ARG A 243 20.44 41.96 -23.20
N ARG A 244 21.74 42.31 -23.21
CA ARG A 244 22.77 41.62 -24.01
C ARG A 244 22.80 40.11 -23.76
N ARG A 245 22.71 39.67 -22.50
CA ARG A 245 22.66 38.24 -22.16
C ARG A 245 21.41 37.56 -22.74
N ARG A 246 20.27 38.25 -22.72
CA ARG A 246 19.01 37.71 -23.25
C ARG A 246 19.04 37.60 -24.77
N ASP A 247 19.63 38.57 -25.46
CA ASP A 247 19.77 38.53 -26.93
C ASP A 247 20.76 37.46 -27.38
N VAL A 248 21.89 37.31 -26.67
CA VAL A 248 22.83 36.19 -26.90
C VAL A 248 22.11 34.84 -26.68
N GLN A 249 21.33 34.71 -25.61
CA GLN A 249 20.58 33.48 -25.34
C GLN A 249 19.52 33.21 -26.41
N ALA A 250 18.79 34.23 -26.86
CA ALA A 250 17.81 34.12 -27.93
C ALA A 250 18.45 33.72 -29.27
N GLU A 251 19.60 34.29 -29.60
CA GLU A 251 20.36 33.93 -30.81
C GLU A 251 20.90 32.50 -30.73
N VAL A 252 21.43 32.10 -29.57
CA VAL A 252 21.81 30.71 -29.31
C VAL A 252 20.59 29.79 -29.46
N ASP A 253 19.43 30.17 -28.92
CA ASP A 253 18.19 29.39 -28.99
C ASP A 253 17.59 29.34 -30.40
N ARG A 254 17.90 30.32 -31.27
CA ARG A 254 17.56 30.35 -32.70
C ARG A 254 18.48 29.44 -33.51
N LEU A 255 19.77 29.40 -33.19
CA LEU A 255 20.78 28.58 -33.86
C LEU A 255 20.77 27.12 -33.40
N ARG A 256 20.14 26.81 -32.26
CA ARG A 256 19.95 25.44 -31.78
C ARG A 256 19.04 24.65 -32.73
N TYR A 257 19.45 23.43 -33.04
CA TYR A 257 18.62 22.49 -33.77
C TYR A 257 17.32 22.23 -32.99
N ARG A 258 16.17 22.56 -33.58
CA ARG A 258 14.87 22.22 -33.04
C ARG A 258 14.21 21.19 -33.94
N VAL A 259 13.75 20.12 -33.32
CA VAL A 259 12.81 19.20 -33.97
C VAL A 259 11.48 19.96 -34.08
N ALA A 260 11.09 20.31 -35.29
CA ALA A 260 9.83 20.98 -35.59
C ALA A 260 8.94 20.06 -36.41
N TRP A 261 7.67 19.96 -36.04
CA TRP A 261 6.68 19.21 -36.80
C TRP A 261 6.05 20.14 -37.84
N LYS A 262 6.24 19.83 -39.12
CA LYS A 262 5.54 20.52 -40.22
C LYS A 262 4.23 19.81 -40.52
N PRO A 263 3.07 20.50 -40.50
CA PRO A 263 1.82 19.90 -40.93
C PRO A 263 1.91 19.56 -42.42
N VAL A 264 1.70 18.28 -42.74
CA VAL A 264 1.59 17.82 -44.12
C VAL A 264 0.11 17.90 -44.51
N PRO A 265 -0.26 18.61 -45.59
CA PRO A 265 -1.64 18.64 -46.05
C PRO A 265 -2.08 17.24 -46.45
N VAL A 266 -3.10 16.72 -45.78
CA VAL A 266 -3.70 15.43 -46.09
C VAL A 266 -4.78 15.65 -47.16
N PRO A 267 -4.80 14.89 -48.26
CA PRO A 267 -5.88 14.97 -49.25
C PRO A 267 -7.24 14.64 -48.60
N ALA A 268 -8.30 15.30 -49.06
CA ALA A 268 -9.64 15.24 -48.47
C ALA A 268 -10.26 13.83 -48.46
N GLU A 269 -9.81 12.93 -49.33
CA GLU A 269 -10.17 11.51 -49.33
C GLU A 269 -8.93 10.65 -49.04
N PRO A 270 -8.65 10.33 -47.76
CA PRO A 270 -7.58 9.41 -47.44
C PRO A 270 -7.96 7.99 -47.83
N ASP A 271 -7.09 7.32 -48.57
CA ASP A 271 -7.24 5.89 -48.87
C ASP A 271 -7.19 5.10 -47.55
N ARG A 272 -8.33 4.55 -47.14
CA ARG A 272 -8.49 3.78 -45.89
C ARG A 272 -7.67 2.48 -45.85
N ARG A 273 -6.96 2.14 -46.94
CA ARG A 273 -6.04 0.99 -47.01
C ARG A 273 -4.56 1.36 -46.91
N ALA A 274 -4.22 2.66 -46.92
CA ALA A 274 -2.84 3.11 -46.87
C ALA A 274 -2.50 3.69 -45.50
N TRP A 275 -1.42 3.20 -44.90
CA TRP A 275 -0.82 3.79 -43.71
C TRP A 275 0.06 4.96 -44.11
N LEU A 276 -0.16 6.14 -43.53
CA LEU A 276 0.76 7.26 -43.63
C LEU A 276 1.90 7.04 -42.62
N VAL A 277 3.09 6.74 -43.11
CA VAL A 277 4.31 6.70 -42.29
C VAL A 277 4.89 8.10 -42.24
N VAL A 278 4.96 8.70 -41.05
CA VAL A 278 5.73 9.92 -40.82
C VAL A 278 7.19 9.50 -40.65
N VAL A 279 7.99 9.74 -41.68
CA VAL A 279 9.44 9.49 -41.66
C VAL A 279 10.13 10.74 -41.10
N PRO A 280 11.12 10.62 -40.20
CA PRO A 280 11.85 11.76 -39.63
C PRO A 280 12.57 12.62 -40.69
#